data_AF-A0A919HXZ3-F1
#
_entry.id   AF-A0A919HXZ3-F1
#
_cell.length_a   1.000
_cell.length_b   1.000
_cell.length_c   1.000
_cell.angle_alpha   90.00
_cell.angle_beta   90.00
_cell.angle_gamma   90.00
#
_symmetry.space_group_name_H-M   'P 1'
#
loop_
_entity.id
_entity.type
_entity.pdbx_description
1 polymer ?
#
loop_
_entity_poly.entity_id
_entity_poly.type
_entity_poly.pdbx_seq_one_letter_code
_entity_poly.pdbx_strand_id
1 'polypeptide(L)'
;MKRIVVYLPDDPLWMLTTLRRAARLLDEALPPLPMLILSRSPAIWLWQTLLYQVSHPDRLHNVHTAPADLSCAELAHRLENAPRLERLAGEAALIHGKRVVGLTHAELKVILALLQGQTIGEQAQRLGLSQKTLYTQRLAGVKKLVECHPHLAPAFRARCRAHPQTH
;
A
#
# COMPACT_ATOMS: atom_id res chain seq x y z
N MET A 1 -12.58 -15.40 17.96
CA MET A 1 -13.12 -14.44 16.97
C MET A 1 -12.75 -14.88 15.57
N LYS A 2 -13.65 -14.74 14.58
CA LYS A 2 -13.32 -14.96 13.17
C LYS A 2 -12.74 -13.66 12.59
N ARG A 3 -11.62 -13.73 11.88
CA ARG A 3 -10.99 -12.58 11.19
C ARG A 3 -10.43 -13.01 9.86
N ILE A 4 -10.29 -12.07 8.93
CA ILE A 4 -9.62 -12.30 7.66
C ILE A 4 -8.12 -12.12 7.85
N VAL A 5 -7.32 -13.05 7.32
CA VAL A 5 -5.86 -12.94 7.27
C VAL A 5 -5.47 -12.61 5.83
N VAL A 6 -4.75 -11.51 5.64
CA VAL A 6 -4.27 -11.05 4.35
C VAL A 6 -2.75 -11.10 4.35
N TYR A 7 -2.17 -11.90 3.46
CA TYR A 7 -0.72 -11.86 3.21
C TYR A 7 -0.41 -10.79 2.16
N LEU A 8 0.52 -9.90 2.47
CA LEU A 8 0.98 -8.85 1.58
C LEU A 8 2.37 -9.21 1.01
N PRO A 9 2.46 -9.64 -0.27
CA PRO A 9 3.71 -10.06 -0.88
C PRO A 9 4.69 -8.90 -1.09
N ASP A 10 5.95 -9.21 -1.34
CA ASP A 10 6.99 -8.22 -1.63
C ASP A 10 7.01 -7.75 -3.09
N ASP A 11 6.45 -8.54 -4.01
CA ASP A 11 6.34 -8.10 -5.41
C ASP A 11 5.46 -6.83 -5.47
N PRO A 12 5.92 -5.72 -6.08
CA PRO A 12 5.24 -4.44 -5.99
C PRO A 12 3.85 -4.44 -6.63
N LEU A 13 3.63 -5.23 -7.69
CA LEU A 13 2.34 -5.30 -8.35
C LEU A 13 1.34 -6.03 -7.45
N TRP A 14 1.75 -7.17 -6.90
CA TRP A 14 0.91 -7.96 -5.99
C TRP A 14 0.70 -7.28 -4.65
N MET A 15 1.73 -6.66 -4.07
CA MET A 15 1.65 -5.85 -2.86
C MET A 15 0.54 -4.79 -2.99
N LEU A 16 0.63 -3.92 -3.99
CA LEU A 16 -0.31 -2.81 -4.15
C LEU A 16 -1.70 -3.30 -4.59
N THR A 17 -1.79 -4.38 -5.37
CA THR A 17 -3.07 -4.96 -5.77
C THR A 17 -3.81 -5.56 -4.58
N THR A 18 -3.09 -6.30 -3.74
CA THR A 18 -3.63 -6.90 -2.51
C THR A 18 -4.03 -5.82 -1.52
N LEU A 19 -3.19 -4.79 -1.32
CA LEU A 19 -3.53 -3.67 -0.44
C LEU A 19 -4.80 -2.94 -0.90
N ARG A 20 -4.94 -2.71 -2.22
CA ARG A 20 -6.16 -2.10 -2.79
C ARG A 20 -7.40 -2.96 -2.54
N ARG A 21 -7.29 -4.28 -2.70
CA ARG A 21 -8.40 -5.21 -2.45
C ARG A 21 -8.76 -5.26 -0.97
N ALA A 22 -7.75 -5.34 -0.09
CA ALA A 22 -7.95 -5.31 1.34
C ALA A 22 -8.66 -4.03 1.79
N ALA A 23 -8.22 -2.86 1.30
CA ALA A 23 -8.86 -1.58 1.59
C ALA A 23 -10.32 -1.54 1.13
N ARG A 24 -10.64 -2.04 -0.07
CA ARG A 24 -12.02 -2.14 -0.54
C ARG A 24 -12.89 -3.02 0.36
N LEU A 25 -12.38 -4.20 0.74
CA LEU A 25 -13.08 -5.09 1.67
C LEU A 25 -13.33 -4.43 3.03
N LEU A 26 -12.35 -3.68 3.54
CA LEU A 26 -12.50 -2.93 4.79
C LEU A 26 -13.54 -1.81 4.66
N ASP A 27 -13.60 -1.12 3.51
CA ASP A 27 -14.49 0.02 3.30
C ASP A 27 -15.95 -0.40 3.05
N GLU A 28 -16.15 -1.53 2.37
CA GLU A 28 -17.47 -2.08 2.03
C GLU A 28 -18.11 -2.85 3.20
N ALA A 29 -17.32 -3.38 4.14
CA ALA A 29 -17.83 -4.19 5.24
C ALA A 29 -18.56 -3.37 6.31
N LEU A 30 -19.76 -3.83 6.67
CA LEU A 30 -20.56 -3.36 7.80
C LEU A 30 -21.02 -4.58 8.60
N PRO A 31 -20.61 -4.77 9.87
CA PRO A 31 -19.73 -3.90 10.69
C PRO A 31 -18.24 -3.90 10.26
N PRO A 32 -17.38 -3.03 10.83
CA PRO A 32 -15.95 -2.98 10.52
C PRO A 32 -15.27 -4.35 10.65
N LEU A 33 -14.65 -4.79 9.55
CA LEU A 33 -14.13 -6.14 9.38
C LEU A 33 -12.83 -6.34 10.18
N PRO A 34 -12.76 -7.33 11.09
CA PRO A 34 -11.51 -7.72 11.72
C PRO A 34 -10.53 -8.31 10.70
N MET A 35 -9.35 -7.70 10.57
CA MET A 35 -8.35 -8.08 9.58
C MET A 35 -6.95 -8.16 10.22
N LEU A 36 -6.20 -9.21 9.91
CA LEU A 36 -4.77 -9.29 10.17
C LEU A 36 -4.01 -9.20 8.84
N ILE A 37 -3.11 -8.23 8.72
CA ILE A 37 -2.19 -8.11 7.59
C ILE A 37 -0.83 -8.71 7.98
N LEU A 38 -0.38 -9.72 7.24
CA LEU A 38 0.97 -10.27 7.34
C LEU A 38 1.84 -9.58 6.29
N SER A 39 2.82 -8.78 6.72
CA SER A 39 3.64 -8.00 5.80
C SER A 39 5.01 -7.67 6.38
N ARG A 40 6.00 -7.49 5.50
CA ARG A 40 7.28 -6.85 5.81
C ARG A 40 7.26 -5.32 5.66
N SER A 41 6.12 -4.75 5.28
CA SER A 41 5.98 -3.30 5.09
C SER A 41 5.99 -2.56 6.43
N PRO A 42 6.59 -1.36 6.51
CA PRO A 42 6.55 -0.55 7.72
C PRO A 42 5.09 -0.24 8.13
N ALA A 43 4.76 -0.45 9.42
CA ALA A 43 3.41 -0.25 9.94
C ALA A 43 2.87 1.17 9.68
N ILE A 44 3.73 2.19 9.83
CA ILE A 44 3.37 3.58 9.54
C ILE A 44 3.01 3.80 8.07
N TRP A 45 3.71 3.17 7.13
CA TRP A 45 3.40 3.29 5.71
C TRP A 45 2.10 2.55 5.34
N LEU A 46 1.89 1.36 5.91
CA LEU A 46 0.65 0.60 5.73
C LEU A 46 -0.56 1.39 6.24
N TRP A 47 -0.46 1.93 7.45
CA TRP A 47 -1.51 2.73 8.07
C TRP A 47 -1.85 3.96 7.23
N GLN A 48 -0.85 4.77 6.88
CA GLN A 48 -1.05 5.98 6.08
C GLN A 48 -1.63 5.67 4.70
N THR A 49 -1.16 4.59 4.05
CA THR A 49 -1.69 4.20 2.74
C THR A 49 -3.14 3.76 2.86
N LEU A 50 -3.47 2.91 3.83
CA LEU A 50 -4.86 2.45 4.05
C LEU A 50 -5.80 3.60 4.37
N LEU A 51 -5.38 4.59 5.17
CA LEU A 51 -6.17 5.79 5.44
C LEU A 51 -6.58 6.54 4.17
N TYR A 52 -5.73 6.56 3.14
CA TYR A 52 -6.07 7.15 1.85
C TYR A 52 -6.93 6.26 0.94
N GLN A 53 -7.07 4.98 1.26
CA GLN A 53 -7.82 4.01 0.44
C GLN A 53 -9.21 3.71 0.97
N VAL A 54 -9.54 4.07 2.22
CA VAL A 54 -10.87 3.90 2.80
C VAL A 54 -11.58 5.24 2.91
N SER A 55 -12.91 5.22 2.89
CA SER A 55 -13.75 6.42 2.98
C SER A 55 -13.78 7.00 4.39
N HIS A 56 -13.70 6.16 5.42
CA HIS A 56 -13.72 6.56 6.83
C HIS A 56 -12.61 5.86 7.63
N PRO A 57 -11.84 6.57 8.48
CA PRO A 57 -10.78 5.96 9.29
C PRO A 57 -11.26 4.82 10.21
N ASP A 58 -12.50 4.89 10.69
CA ASP A 58 -13.10 3.87 11.57
C ASP A 58 -13.18 2.48 10.93
N ARG A 59 -13.13 2.40 9.60
CA ARG A 59 -13.02 1.13 8.85
C ARG A 59 -11.76 0.34 9.23
N LEU A 60 -10.72 1.03 9.69
CA LEU A 60 -9.43 0.44 10.05
C LEU A 60 -9.31 0.08 11.53
N HIS A 61 -10.34 0.31 12.34
CA HIS A 61 -10.27 0.16 13.80
C HIS A 61 -9.83 -1.26 14.23
N ASN A 62 -10.32 -2.28 13.53
CA ASN A 62 -10.02 -3.70 13.79
C ASN A 62 -8.94 -4.28 12.84
N VAL A 63 -8.03 -3.43 12.34
CA VAL A 63 -6.90 -3.88 11.53
C VAL A 63 -5.68 -4.10 12.41
N HIS A 64 -5.13 -5.30 12.33
CA HIS A 64 -3.93 -5.75 13.01
C HIS A 64 -2.83 -6.04 11.98
N THR A 65 -1.57 -6.02 12.42
CA THR A 65 -0.46 -6.39 11.55
C THR A 65 0.56 -7.26 12.28
N ALA A 66 1.24 -8.13 11.55
CA ALA A 66 2.40 -8.87 12.02
C ALA A 66 3.43 -9.03 10.90
N PRO A 67 4.72 -9.20 11.23
CA PRO A 67 5.73 -9.54 10.24
C PRO A 67 5.39 -10.82 9.47
N ALA A 68 5.73 -10.87 8.19
CA ALA A 68 5.45 -12.02 7.33
C ALA A 68 6.54 -13.11 7.37
N ASP A 69 7.68 -12.81 7.98
CA ASP A 69 8.90 -13.62 8.08
C ASP A 69 9.05 -14.32 9.45
N LEU A 70 7.96 -14.40 10.21
CA LEU A 70 7.90 -15.10 11.50
C LEU A 70 8.04 -16.62 11.34
N SER A 71 8.59 -17.28 12.36
CA SER A 71 8.50 -18.73 12.48
C SER A 71 7.04 -19.18 12.65
N CYS A 72 6.73 -20.46 12.38
CA CYS A 72 5.37 -20.99 12.56
C CYS A 72 4.86 -20.84 14.00
N ALA A 73 5.75 -20.98 14.99
CA ALA A 73 5.39 -20.82 16.41
C ALA A 73 5.02 -19.36 16.74
N GLU A 74 5.80 -18.40 16.26
CA GLU A 74 5.51 -16.98 16.43
C GLU A 74 4.26 -16.55 15.66
N LEU A 75 4.08 -17.09 14.45
CA LEU A 75 2.88 -16.86 13.65
C LEU A 75 1.62 -17.35 14.38
N ALA A 76 1.65 -18.55 14.97
CA ALA A 76 0.53 -19.05 15.78
C ALA A 76 0.19 -18.08 16.93
N HIS A 77 1.21 -17.57 17.63
CA HIS A 77 1.00 -16.56 18.67
C HIS A 77 0.40 -15.25 18.13
N ARG A 78 0.87 -14.75 16.97
CA ARG A 78 0.31 -13.54 16.33
C ARG A 78 -1.08 -13.75 15.74
N LEU A 79 -1.41 -14.99 15.38
CA LEU A 79 -2.77 -15.36 14.97
C LEU A 79 -3.80 -15.19 16.10
N GLU A 80 -3.36 -15.07 17.35
CA GLU A 80 -4.20 -14.73 18.50
C GLU A 80 -3.97 -13.29 18.96
N ASN A 81 -2.72 -12.86 19.05
CA ASN A 81 -2.30 -11.64 19.76
C ASN A 81 -1.56 -10.62 18.88
N ALA A 82 -2.01 -10.45 17.64
CA ALA A 82 -1.44 -9.42 16.77
C ALA A 82 -1.79 -8.01 17.29
N PRO A 83 -0.83 -7.09 17.31
CA PRO A 83 -1.08 -5.71 17.69
C PRO A 83 -1.94 -4.96 16.65
N ARG A 84 -2.71 -3.97 17.10
CA ARG A 84 -3.46 -3.06 16.22
C ARG A 84 -2.48 -2.25 15.37
N LEU A 85 -2.77 -2.13 14.08
CA LEU A 85 -1.93 -1.42 13.11
C LEU A 85 -1.79 0.06 13.48
N GLU A 86 -2.88 0.69 13.91
CA GLU A 86 -2.91 2.08 14.39
C GLU A 86 -1.89 2.33 15.51
N ARG A 87 -1.83 1.42 16.50
CA ARG A 87 -0.89 1.52 17.63
C ARG A 87 0.56 1.49 17.13
N LEU A 88 0.91 0.50 16.31
CA LEU A 88 2.26 0.37 15.77
C LEU A 88 2.66 1.55 14.87
N ALA A 89 1.71 2.09 14.10
CA ALA A 89 1.94 3.27 13.29
C ALA A 89 2.18 4.53 14.16
N GLY A 90 1.43 4.68 15.26
CA GLY A 90 1.65 5.76 16.23
C GLY A 90 3.02 5.68 16.91
N GLU A 91 3.42 4.49 17.35
CA GLU A 91 4.75 4.24 17.92
C GLU A 91 5.87 4.56 16.93
N ALA A 92 5.75 4.09 15.68
CA ALA A 92 6.70 4.39 14.63
C ALA A 92 6.75 5.90 14.29
N ALA A 93 5.63 6.62 14.36
CA ALA A 93 5.59 8.06 14.10
C ALA A 93 6.33 8.88 15.16
N LEU A 94 6.35 8.43 16.42
CA LEU A 94 7.12 9.06 17.49
C LEU A 94 8.63 8.90 17.26
N ILE A 95 9.06 7.76 16.72
CA ILE A 95 10.47 7.44 16.45
C ILE A 95 10.97 8.15 15.18
N HIS A 96 10.17 8.13 14.11
CA HIS A 96 10.58 8.61 12.78
C HIS A 96 10.15 10.05 12.46
N GLY A 97 9.34 10.68 13.32
CA GLY A 97 8.69 11.96 13.03
C GLY A 97 7.69 11.89 11.86
N LYS A 98 7.30 13.06 11.31
CA LYS A 98 6.28 13.20 10.25
C LYS A 98 6.70 12.73 8.84
N ARG A 99 7.84 12.04 8.67
CA ARG A 99 8.44 11.87 7.34
C ARG A 99 7.80 10.79 6.46
N VAL A 100 7.17 9.76 7.03
CA VAL A 100 6.62 8.66 6.22
C VAL A 100 5.20 8.98 5.78
N VAL A 101 5.01 9.16 4.46
CA VAL A 101 3.71 9.44 3.83
C VAL A 101 3.26 8.22 3.03
N GLY A 102 2.00 7.83 3.21
CA GLY A 102 1.38 6.75 2.44
C GLY A 102 1.06 7.14 1.00
N LEU A 103 0.60 6.17 0.22
CA LEU A 103 0.12 6.41 -1.15
C LEU A 103 -1.33 6.89 -1.13
N THR A 104 -1.59 8.03 -1.76
CA THR A 104 -2.95 8.49 -2.04
C THR A 104 -3.65 7.55 -3.03
N HIS A 105 -4.98 7.62 -3.11
CA HIS A 105 -5.75 6.83 -4.09
C HIS A 105 -5.29 7.10 -5.55
N ALA A 106 -5.00 8.36 -5.88
CA ALA A 106 -4.49 8.72 -7.22
C ALA A 106 -3.11 8.11 -7.48
N GLU A 107 -2.17 8.26 -6.55
CA GLU A 107 -0.81 7.71 -6.67
C GLU A 107 -0.84 6.17 -6.77
N LEU A 108 -1.59 5.49 -5.91
CA LEU A 108 -1.73 4.03 -5.94
C LEU A 108 -2.27 3.57 -7.30
N LYS A 109 -3.32 4.23 -7.82
CA LYS A 109 -3.91 3.93 -9.13
C LYS A 109 -2.90 4.11 -10.26
N VAL A 110 -2.09 5.18 -10.21
CA VAL A 110 -1.09 5.47 -11.25
C VAL A 110 0.09 4.50 -11.22
N ILE A 111 0.59 4.16 -10.04
CA ILE A 111 1.66 3.17 -9.90
C ILE A 111 1.20 1.78 -10.35
N LEU A 112 -0.01 1.35 -9.99
CA LEU A 112 -0.54 0.06 -10.41
C LEU A 112 -0.64 -0.04 -11.94
N ALA A 113 -1.11 1.01 -12.62
CA ALA A 113 -1.16 1.03 -14.08
C ALA A 113 0.23 0.90 -14.71
N LEU A 114 1.23 1.60 -14.16
CA LEU A 114 2.64 1.47 -14.58
C LEU A 114 3.14 0.02 -14.41
N LEU A 115 2.87 -0.60 -13.26
CA LEU A 115 3.28 -1.98 -12.97
C LEU A 115 2.56 -3.00 -13.86
N GLN A 116 1.39 -2.64 -14.39
CA GLN A 116 0.65 -3.41 -15.40
C GLN A 116 1.11 -3.13 -16.84
N GLY A 117 2.09 -2.25 -17.05
CA GLY A 117 2.65 -1.94 -18.37
C GLY A 117 1.97 -0.81 -19.12
N GLN A 118 0.96 -0.14 -18.54
CA GLN A 118 0.24 0.93 -19.22
C GLN A 118 1.09 2.19 -19.40
N THR A 119 1.01 2.78 -20.58
CA THR A 119 1.68 4.06 -20.88
C THR A 119 0.98 5.22 -20.17
N ILE A 120 1.67 6.37 -20.08
CA ILE A 120 1.04 7.60 -19.55
C ILE A 120 -0.09 8.06 -20.48
N GLY A 121 0.07 7.91 -21.79
CA GLY A 121 -0.94 8.27 -22.79
C GLY A 121 -2.23 7.46 -22.64
N GLU A 122 -2.12 6.13 -22.59
CA GLU A 122 -3.25 5.23 -22.35
C GLU A 122 -3.99 5.58 -21.05
N GLN A 123 -3.22 5.85 -20.00
CA GLN A 123 -3.77 6.19 -18.71
C GLN A 123 -4.44 7.57 -18.68
N ALA A 124 -3.86 8.56 -19.37
CA ALA A 124 -4.39 9.91 -19.53
C ALA A 124 -5.75 9.88 -20.21
N GLN A 125 -5.82 9.18 -21.34
CA GLN A 125 -7.05 9.02 -22.10
C GLN A 125 -8.13 8.32 -21.29
N ARG A 126 -7.79 7.22 -20.60
CA ARG A 126 -8.78 6.47 -19.79
C ARG A 126 -9.31 7.26 -18.60
N LEU A 127 -8.48 8.11 -17.97
CA LEU A 127 -8.85 8.85 -16.76
C LEU A 127 -9.35 10.27 -17.04
N GLY A 128 -9.29 10.75 -18.30
CA GLY A 128 -9.62 12.13 -18.64
C GLY A 128 -8.68 13.15 -17.98
N LEU A 129 -7.42 12.77 -17.74
CA LEU A 129 -6.41 13.60 -17.06
C LEU A 129 -5.29 14.00 -18.02
N SER A 130 -4.65 15.14 -17.75
CA SER A 130 -3.46 15.51 -18.51
C SER A 130 -2.31 14.54 -18.24
N GLN A 131 -1.49 14.28 -19.26
CA GLN A 131 -0.27 13.48 -19.12
C GLN A 131 0.67 14.07 -18.06
N LYS A 132 0.75 15.41 -17.94
CA LYS A 132 1.53 16.12 -16.93
C LYS A 132 1.07 15.77 -15.51
N THR A 133 -0.25 15.79 -15.26
CA THR A 133 -0.82 15.44 -13.95
C THR A 133 -0.46 14.01 -13.58
N LEU A 134 -0.62 13.07 -14.51
CA LEU A 134 -0.29 11.66 -14.27
C LEU A 134 1.20 11.44 -14.05
N TYR A 135 2.06 12.13 -14.80
CA TYR A 135 3.50 12.07 -14.62
C TYR A 135 3.90 12.51 -13.20
N THR A 136 3.37 13.65 -12.74
CA THR A 136 3.61 14.15 -11.38
C THR A 136 3.13 13.17 -10.31
N GLN A 137 1.92 12.62 -10.47
CA GLN A 137 1.37 11.62 -9.54
C GLN A 137 2.21 10.34 -9.52
N ARG A 138 2.66 9.87 -10.68
CA ARG A 138 3.53 8.70 -10.82
C ARG A 138 4.85 8.92 -10.09
N LEU A 139 5.51 10.05 -10.35
CA LEU A 139 6.80 10.37 -9.75
C LEU A 139 6.71 10.50 -8.23
N ALA A 140 5.70 11.22 -7.73
CA ALA A 140 5.46 11.38 -6.29
C ALA A 140 5.17 10.03 -5.63
N GLY A 141 4.31 9.21 -6.23
CA GLY A 141 3.97 7.89 -5.73
C GLY A 141 5.16 6.93 -5.70
N VAL A 142 5.94 6.86 -6.79
CA VAL A 142 7.16 6.03 -6.85
C VAL A 142 8.17 6.48 -5.80
N LYS A 143 8.37 7.80 -5.62
CA LYS A 143 9.26 8.35 -4.60
C LYS A 143 8.86 7.86 -3.20
N LYS A 144 7.60 8.07 -2.81
CA LYS A 144 7.08 7.63 -1.50
C LYS A 144 7.24 6.13 -1.29
N LEU A 145 6.94 5.34 -2.33
CA LEU A 145 7.04 3.88 -2.26
C LEU A 145 8.48 3.42 -2.07
N VAL A 146 9.43 3.99 -2.83
CA VAL A 146 10.86 3.63 -2.75
C VAL A 146 11.48 4.11 -1.44
N GLU A 147 11.06 5.25 -0.90
CA GLU A 147 11.50 5.71 0.43
C GLU A 147 11.16 4.68 1.52
N CYS A 148 9.99 4.03 1.44
CA CYS A 148 9.57 3.01 2.39
C CYS A 148 10.04 1.59 2.04
N HIS A 149 10.28 1.33 0.76
CA HIS A 149 10.70 0.05 0.20
C HIS A 149 11.88 0.22 -0.75
N PRO A 150 13.11 0.49 -0.25
CA PRO A 150 14.26 0.82 -1.09
C PRO A 150 14.61 -0.28 -2.12
N HIS A 151 14.36 -1.54 -1.76
CA HIS A 151 14.59 -2.70 -2.62
C HIS A 151 13.72 -2.71 -3.88
N LEU A 152 12.64 -1.92 -3.95
CA LEU A 152 11.77 -1.82 -5.13
C LEU A 152 12.31 -0.84 -6.19
N ALA A 153 13.32 -0.02 -5.87
CA ALA A 153 13.85 0.98 -6.80
C ALA A 153 14.28 0.41 -8.17
N PRO A 154 14.95 -0.75 -8.27
CA PRO A 154 15.33 -1.32 -9.57
C PRO A 154 14.13 -1.65 -10.46
N ALA A 155 13.03 -2.14 -9.88
CA ALA A 155 11.83 -2.52 -10.63
C ALA A 155 11.18 -1.32 -11.34
N PHE A 156 11.21 -0.15 -10.70
CA PHE A 156 10.69 1.09 -11.28
C PHE A 156 11.64 1.73 -12.29
N ARG A 157 12.96 1.62 -12.10
CA ARG A 157 13.95 2.12 -13.06
C ARG A 157 13.84 1.44 -14.43
N ALA A 158 13.68 0.12 -14.44
CA ALA A 158 13.52 -0.65 -15.68
C ALA A 158 12.25 -0.23 -16.45
N ARG A 159 11.13 -0.08 -15.73
CA ARG A 159 9.81 0.19 -16.32
C ARG A 159 9.61 1.65 -16.73
N CYS A 160 10.24 2.60 -16.04
CA CYS A 160 10.23 4.00 -16.48
C CYS A 160 11.13 4.25 -17.71
N ARG A 161 12.12 3.39 -17.97
CA ARG A 161 12.99 3.47 -19.16
C ARG A 161 12.44 2.73 -20.38
N ALA A 162 11.66 1.67 -20.17
CA ALA A 162 11.10 0.83 -21.24
C ALA A 162 9.97 1.50 -22.05
N HIS A 163 9.46 2.66 -21.61
CA HIS A 163 8.48 3.47 -22.34
C HIS A 163 9.10 4.81 -22.73
N PRO A 164 9.84 4.88 -23.86
CA PRO A 164 10.35 6.14 -24.35
C PRO A 164 9.20 7.09 -24.64
N GLN A 165 9.41 8.36 -24.27
CA GLN A 165 8.48 9.43 -24.52
C GLN A 165 8.38 9.64 -26.03
N THR A 166 7.33 9.13 -26.66
CA THR A 166 6.91 9.63 -27.97
C THR A 166 6.26 10.98 -27.72
N HIS A 167 7.07 12.03 -27.88
CA HIS A 167 6.61 13.41 -28.04
C HIS A 167 5.86 13.57 -29.37
#